data_AF-A0A842KW48-F1
#
_entry.id   AF-A0A842KW48-F1
#
_cell.length_a   1.000
_cell.length_b   1.000
_cell.length_c   1.000
_cell.angle_alpha   90.00
_cell.angle_beta   90.00
_cell.angle_gamma   90.00
#
_symmetry.space_group_name_H-M   'P 1'
#
loop_
_entity.id
_entity.type
_entity.pdbx_description
1 polymer ?
#
loop_
_entity_poly.entity_id
_entity_poly.type
_entity_poly.pdbx_seq_one_letter_code
_entity_poly.pdbx_strand_id
1 'polypeptide(L)'
;YRRTIKQTLSLIFKPFPQKRFISFKEIEKLKFTGIYNNDWDSTYAIALFLFTTLSKEQARSLIKWIKNENVEAKGFNRIGVLELEYENFLKSVKVDPVRDPEKYARKVCEKKGTCEELKEFIELIGKPLNVRESFLAKAFDAIYYGKELFKKIYNMEPPVNVKSGNIELEKLYVSKSTLYTLKELFDYKMYLLTGRSRISVEYKIKDLEEYFDVKNSFFIEDIVREGYTNMHEFKKPSPTPLLKLACGKPTLYVGDAAEDLLLAKRAKEKSQNIFFAGIISSNKGIVKKYFIESNAELILSNVNMLPKVFKNIRG
;
A
#
# COMPACT_ATOMS: atom_id res chain seq x y z
N TYR A 1 4.88 -2.19 4.72
CA TYR A 1 3.60 -1.45 4.75
C TYR A 1 2.82 -1.53 6.07
N ARG A 2 2.15 -2.63 6.45
CA ARG A 2 1.31 -2.66 7.69
C ARG A 2 2.05 -2.23 8.97
N ARG A 3 3.31 -2.65 9.10
CA ARG A 3 4.22 -2.21 10.18
C ARG A 3 4.47 -0.71 10.16
N THR A 4 4.68 -0.13 8.98
CA THR A 4 4.83 1.32 8.78
C THR A 4 3.58 2.07 9.20
N ILE A 5 2.38 1.65 8.75
CA ILE A 5 1.10 2.25 9.17
C ILE A 5 1.05 2.35 10.70
N LYS A 6 1.30 1.24 11.38
CA LYS A 6 1.28 1.19 12.85
C LYS A 6 2.31 2.14 13.48
N GLN A 7 3.54 2.17 12.98
CA GLN A 7 4.59 3.05 13.50
C GLN A 7 4.30 4.53 13.26
N THR A 8 3.74 4.90 12.10
CA THR A 8 3.32 6.27 11.81
C THR A 8 2.20 6.71 12.75
N LEU A 9 1.20 5.85 13.00
CA LEU A 9 0.14 6.14 13.97
C LEU A 9 0.70 6.26 15.39
N SER A 10 1.61 5.36 15.79
CA SER A 10 2.30 5.41 17.08
C SER A 10 3.12 6.69 17.26
N LEU A 11 3.67 7.25 16.18
CA LEU A 11 4.37 8.54 16.22
C LEU A 11 3.38 9.69 16.43
N ILE A 12 2.32 9.77 15.62
CA ILE A 12 1.33 10.87 15.70
C ILE A 12 0.67 10.91 17.07
N PHE A 13 0.34 9.74 17.62
CA PHE A 13 -0.32 9.60 18.92
C PHE A 13 0.64 9.09 20.00
N LYS A 14 1.94 9.41 19.89
CA LYS A 14 2.99 9.03 20.85
C LYS A 14 2.63 9.28 22.33
N PRO A 15 1.91 10.36 22.70
CA PRO A 15 1.53 10.60 24.10
C PRO A 15 0.58 9.54 24.69
N PHE A 16 -0.12 8.77 23.86
CA PHE A 16 -1.07 7.76 24.33
C PHE A 16 -0.41 6.39 24.58
N PRO A 17 -1.00 5.55 25.44
CA PRO A 17 -0.54 4.19 25.71
C PRO A 17 -0.44 3.32 24.45
N GLN A 18 0.80 3.09 23.99
CA GLN A 18 1.09 2.39 22.74
C GLN A 18 0.62 0.92 22.72
N LYS A 19 0.44 0.30 23.89
CA LYS A 19 -0.05 -1.07 24.05
C LYS A 19 -1.50 -1.28 23.57
N ARG A 20 -2.26 -0.20 23.36
CA ARG A 20 -3.70 -0.26 23.00
C ARG A 20 -4.02 0.43 21.67
N PHE A 21 -3.06 0.52 20.77
CA PHE A 21 -3.28 1.01 19.41
C PHE A 21 -3.80 -0.08 18.47
N ILE A 22 -4.38 0.37 17.35
CA ILE A 22 -4.90 -0.49 16.28
C ILE A 22 -3.96 -1.66 15.97
N SER A 23 -4.56 -2.85 15.99
CA SER A 23 -3.96 -4.14 15.69
C SER A 23 -3.73 -4.32 14.19
N PHE A 24 -2.85 -5.26 13.83
CA PHE A 24 -2.67 -5.63 12.43
C PHE A 24 -3.96 -6.16 11.78
N LYS A 25 -4.85 -6.79 12.57
CA LYS A 25 -6.15 -7.28 12.12
C LYS A 25 -7.09 -6.14 11.72
N GLU A 26 -7.09 -5.04 12.46
CA GLU A 26 -7.91 -3.87 12.14
C GLU A 26 -7.41 -3.16 10.87
N ILE A 27 -6.08 -2.98 10.73
CA ILE A 27 -5.47 -2.44 9.49
C ILE A 27 -5.88 -3.31 8.28
N GLU A 28 -5.84 -4.63 8.46
CA GLU A 28 -6.20 -5.58 7.42
C GLU A 28 -7.70 -5.53 7.06
N LYS A 29 -8.61 -5.42 8.05
CA LYS A 29 -10.04 -5.21 7.81
C LYS A 29 -10.31 -3.95 6.98
N LEU A 30 -9.60 -2.84 7.25
CA LEU A 30 -9.75 -1.61 6.47
C LEU A 30 -9.28 -1.81 5.04
N LYS A 31 -8.11 -2.43 4.83
CA LYS A 31 -7.58 -2.71 3.49
C LYS A 31 -8.49 -3.66 2.70
N PHE A 32 -9.12 -4.63 3.35
CA PHE A 32 -10.07 -5.54 2.70
C PHE A 32 -11.36 -4.87 2.25
N THR A 33 -11.66 -3.64 2.65
CA THR A 33 -12.76 -2.88 2.04
C THR A 33 -12.50 -2.57 0.56
N GLY A 34 -11.24 -2.58 0.11
CA GLY A 34 -10.83 -2.17 -1.24
C GLY A 34 -10.94 -0.66 -1.50
N ILE A 35 -11.33 0.13 -0.49
CA ILE A 35 -11.55 1.57 -0.59
C ILE A 35 -10.23 2.34 -0.42
N TYR A 36 -9.36 1.89 0.48
CA TYR A 36 -8.06 2.51 0.78
C TYR A 36 -6.91 1.66 0.26
N ASN A 37 -6.66 1.73 -1.06
CA ASN A 37 -5.58 0.96 -1.70
C ASN A 37 -4.19 1.58 -1.50
N ASN A 38 -4.11 2.89 -1.22
CA ASN A 38 -2.89 3.58 -0.83
C ASN A 38 -2.63 3.43 0.68
N ASP A 39 -1.37 3.17 1.05
CA ASP A 39 -0.95 3.09 2.44
C ASP A 39 -1.02 4.44 3.17
N TRP A 40 -0.81 5.57 2.48
CA TRP A 40 -1.00 6.88 3.08
C TRP A 40 -2.46 7.12 3.44
N ASP A 41 -3.39 6.83 2.52
CA ASP A 41 -4.83 6.99 2.74
C ASP A 41 -5.33 6.07 3.86
N SER A 42 -4.85 4.83 3.90
CA SER A 42 -5.14 3.90 5.00
C SER A 42 -4.67 4.46 6.34
N THR A 43 -3.45 5.02 6.38
CA THR A 43 -2.88 5.61 7.60
C THR A 43 -3.68 6.84 8.04
N TYR A 44 -4.05 7.71 7.09
CA TYR A 44 -4.84 8.90 7.34
C TYR A 44 -6.24 8.56 7.85
N ALA A 45 -6.94 7.63 7.20
CA ALA A 45 -8.26 7.19 7.62
C ALA A 45 -8.26 6.65 9.05
N ILE A 46 -7.24 5.85 9.39
CA ILE A 46 -7.08 5.34 10.75
C ILE A 46 -6.73 6.47 11.74
N ALA A 47 -5.88 7.43 11.36
CA ALA A 47 -5.56 8.56 12.20
C ALA A 47 -6.81 9.39 12.54
N LEU A 48 -7.66 9.67 11.55
CA LEU A 48 -8.93 10.35 11.78
C LEU A 48 -9.87 9.54 12.68
N PHE A 49 -10.00 8.23 12.43
CA PHE A 49 -10.78 7.36 13.31
C PHE A 49 -10.27 7.44 14.76
N LEU A 50 -8.98 7.25 15.01
CA LEU A 50 -8.40 7.31 16.35
C LEU A 50 -8.66 8.66 17.01
N PHE A 51 -8.53 9.76 16.26
CA PHE A 51 -8.86 11.09 16.76
C PHE A 51 -10.31 11.21 17.21
N THR A 52 -11.26 10.64 16.46
CA THR A 52 -12.68 10.68 16.85
C THR A 52 -13.00 9.94 18.14
N THR A 53 -12.14 9.02 18.58
CA THR A 53 -12.31 8.29 19.85
C THR A 53 -11.92 9.12 21.09
N LEU A 54 -11.27 10.27 20.89
CA LEU A 54 -10.76 11.12 21.96
C LEU A 54 -11.87 11.95 22.62
N SER A 55 -11.70 12.26 23.91
CA SER A 55 -12.45 13.35 24.54
C SER A 55 -11.94 14.71 24.04
N LYS A 56 -12.73 15.77 24.25
CA LYS A 56 -12.32 17.14 23.88
C LYS A 56 -11.02 17.58 24.55
N GLU A 57 -10.82 17.23 25.82
CA GLU A 57 -9.59 17.50 26.56
C GLU A 57 -8.39 16.75 25.98
N GLN A 58 -8.59 15.47 25.63
CA GLN A 58 -7.55 14.64 25.02
C GLN A 58 -7.17 15.13 23.61
N ALA A 59 -8.16 15.54 22.80
CA ALA A 59 -7.94 16.11 21.48
C ALA A 59 -7.09 17.39 21.56
N ARG A 60 -7.44 18.32 22.45
CA ARG A 60 -6.65 19.55 22.70
C ARG A 60 -5.23 19.23 23.18
N SER A 61 -5.10 18.26 24.08
CA SER A 61 -3.81 17.84 24.60
C SER A 61 -2.92 17.23 23.51
N LEU A 62 -3.50 16.42 22.63
CA LEU A 62 -2.80 15.85 21.47
C LEU A 62 -2.33 16.95 20.51
N ILE A 63 -3.19 17.88 20.14
CA ILE A 63 -2.86 19.00 19.24
C ILE A 63 -1.73 19.84 19.84
N LYS A 64 -1.83 20.18 21.13
CA LYS A 64 -0.79 20.93 21.84
C LYS A 64 0.54 20.19 21.85
N TRP A 65 0.52 18.86 22.00
CA TRP A 65 1.72 18.03 21.95
C TRP A 65 2.33 17.96 20.55
N ILE A 66 1.51 17.80 19.49
CA ILE A 66 2.00 17.80 18.10
C ILE A 66 2.65 19.14 17.76
N LYS A 67 2.08 20.26 18.25
CA LYS A 67 2.65 21.60 18.07
C LYS A 67 3.93 21.81 18.90
N ASN A 68 3.99 21.24 20.10
CA ASN A 68 5.07 21.44 21.06
C ASN A 68 5.40 20.12 21.77
N GLU A 69 6.42 19.40 21.29
CA GLU A 69 6.80 18.05 21.77
C GLU A 69 7.15 17.96 23.27
N ASN A 70 7.33 19.11 23.94
CA ASN A 70 7.76 19.25 25.33
C ASN A 70 6.61 19.40 26.35
N VAL A 71 5.35 19.28 25.94
CA VAL A 71 4.21 19.42 26.87
C VAL A 71 3.93 18.10 27.58
N GLU A 72 3.84 18.13 28.91
CA GLU A 72 3.53 16.96 29.73
C GLU A 72 2.24 16.26 29.25
N ALA A 73 2.34 14.94 29.16
CA ALA A 73 1.30 14.04 28.69
C ALA A 73 0.18 13.83 29.74
N LYS A 74 -0.51 14.90 30.16
CA LYS A 74 -1.64 14.81 31.10
C LYS A 74 -2.90 14.32 30.37
N GLY A 75 -3.64 13.37 30.97
CA GLY A 75 -4.96 12.93 30.48
C GLY A 75 -4.96 11.84 29.40
N PHE A 76 -3.81 11.32 28.99
CA PHE A 76 -3.69 10.28 27.96
C PHE A 76 -3.96 8.84 28.49
N ASN A 77 -4.87 8.66 29.44
CA ASN A 77 -5.01 7.38 30.14
C ASN A 77 -5.72 6.30 29.30
N ARG A 78 -6.49 6.69 28.27
CA ARG A 78 -7.23 5.79 27.38
C ARG A 78 -7.45 6.42 26.00
N ILE A 79 -7.31 5.60 24.96
CA ILE A 79 -8.01 5.76 23.67
C ILE A 79 -9.38 5.07 23.86
N GLY A 80 -10.46 5.54 23.24
CA GLY A 80 -11.85 5.09 23.49
C GLY A 80 -12.14 3.58 23.30
N VAL A 81 -13.41 3.19 23.27
CA VAL A 81 -13.80 1.78 23.06
C VAL A 81 -13.60 1.40 21.58
N LEU A 82 -12.37 1.02 21.25
CA LEU A 82 -11.89 0.86 19.88
C LEU A 82 -12.72 -0.15 19.06
N GLU A 83 -13.10 -1.30 19.63
CA GLU A 83 -13.72 -2.37 18.83
C GLU A 83 -15.10 -1.99 18.25
N LEU A 84 -16.03 -1.49 19.08
CA LEU A 84 -17.38 -1.16 18.62
C LEU A 84 -17.38 0.09 17.73
N GLU A 85 -16.58 1.10 18.08
CA GLU A 85 -16.44 2.32 17.28
C GLU A 85 -15.80 2.01 15.92
N TYR A 86 -14.82 1.09 15.87
CA TYR A 86 -14.17 0.69 14.63
C TYR A 86 -15.09 -0.08 13.69
N GLU A 87 -15.93 -0.98 14.21
CA GLU A 87 -16.93 -1.67 13.38
C GLU A 87 -17.95 -0.69 12.80
N ASN A 88 -18.37 0.33 13.57
CA ASN A 88 -19.23 1.39 13.07
C ASN A 88 -18.54 2.26 12.01
N PHE A 89 -17.25 2.57 12.21
CA PHE A 89 -16.42 3.22 11.20
C PHE A 89 -16.38 2.39 9.91
N LEU A 90 -16.03 1.10 9.99
CA LEU A 90 -15.99 0.21 8.83
C LEU A 90 -17.35 0.11 8.12
N LYS A 91 -18.48 0.08 8.85
CA LYS A 91 -19.82 0.12 8.26
C LYS A 91 -20.08 1.42 7.50
N SER A 92 -19.74 2.57 8.09
CA SER A 92 -19.92 3.86 7.42
C SER A 92 -19.08 3.98 6.15
N VAL A 93 -17.84 3.49 6.19
CA VAL A 93 -16.93 3.41 5.03
C VAL A 93 -17.48 2.50 3.93
N LYS A 94 -18.23 1.44 4.28
CA LYS A 94 -18.86 0.54 3.29
C LYS A 94 -20.16 1.07 2.67
N VAL A 95 -20.92 1.88 3.43
CA VAL A 95 -22.28 2.32 3.03
C VAL A 95 -22.26 3.65 2.28
N ASP A 96 -21.30 4.52 2.55
CA ASP A 96 -21.13 5.79 1.84
C ASP A 96 -20.03 5.63 0.78
N PRO A 97 -20.36 5.61 -0.53
CA PRO A 97 -19.36 5.59 -1.60
C PRO A 97 -18.53 6.89 -1.66
N VAL A 98 -18.85 7.89 -0.83
CA VAL A 98 -17.98 9.04 -0.61
C VAL A 98 -16.78 8.58 0.23
N ARG A 99 -15.69 8.37 -0.51
CA ARG A 99 -14.32 7.94 -0.16
C ARG A 99 -13.61 8.80 0.92
N ASP A 100 -14.35 9.49 1.77
CA ASP A 100 -13.82 10.56 2.59
C ASP A 100 -13.84 10.21 4.08
N PRO A 101 -12.72 9.76 4.66
CA PRO A 101 -12.63 9.53 6.10
C PRO A 101 -12.87 10.81 6.92
N GLU A 102 -12.72 12.01 6.33
CA GLU A 102 -13.06 13.26 6.98
C GLU A 102 -14.56 13.45 7.16
N LYS A 103 -15.39 12.98 6.22
CA LYS A 103 -16.85 13.07 6.35
C LYS A 103 -17.35 12.28 7.55
N TYR A 104 -16.82 11.06 7.73
CA TYR A 104 -17.07 10.28 8.95
C TYR A 104 -16.59 11.04 10.18
N ALA A 105 -15.35 11.53 10.16
CA ALA A 105 -14.74 12.19 11.31
C ALA A 105 -15.54 13.43 11.74
N ARG A 106 -15.94 14.28 10.78
CA ARG A 106 -16.78 15.46 11.00
C ARG A 106 -18.10 15.09 11.65
N LYS A 107 -18.83 14.10 11.10
CA LYS A 107 -20.12 13.65 11.66
C LYS A 107 -20.00 13.19 13.12
N VAL A 108 -18.91 12.52 13.49
CA VAL A 108 -18.67 12.10 14.89
C VAL A 108 -18.28 13.31 15.75
N CYS A 109 -17.41 14.17 15.26
CA CYS A 109 -16.93 15.36 15.97
C CYS A 109 -18.01 16.43 16.16
N GLU A 110 -18.98 16.56 15.26
CA GLU A 110 -20.16 17.42 15.39
C GLU A 110 -20.96 17.04 16.64
N LYS A 111 -21.26 15.74 16.79
CA LYS A 111 -21.98 15.22 17.98
C LYS A 111 -21.19 15.41 19.28
N LYS A 112 -19.86 15.38 19.22
CA LYS A 112 -18.96 15.55 20.38
C LYS A 112 -18.57 17.01 20.65
N GLY A 113 -18.92 17.96 19.78
CA GLY A 113 -18.47 19.35 19.87
C GLY A 113 -16.95 19.52 19.76
N THR A 114 -16.29 18.73 18.90
CA THR A 114 -14.82 18.69 18.68
C THR A 114 -14.40 19.01 17.24
N CYS A 115 -15.24 19.71 16.48
CA CYS A 115 -14.98 20.01 15.07
C CYS A 115 -13.77 20.92 14.83
N GLU A 116 -13.57 21.92 15.69
CA GLU A 116 -12.41 22.82 15.58
C GLU A 116 -11.11 22.06 15.88
N GLU A 117 -11.10 21.22 16.92
CA GLU A 117 -9.96 20.37 17.21
C GLU A 117 -9.67 19.39 16.05
N LEU A 118 -10.70 18.82 15.40
CA LEU A 118 -10.51 17.97 14.23
C LEU A 118 -9.89 18.73 13.06
N LYS A 119 -10.35 19.95 12.78
CA LYS A 119 -9.82 20.79 11.70
C LYS A 119 -8.33 21.08 11.93
N GLU A 120 -7.99 21.51 13.14
CA GLU A 120 -6.62 21.80 13.53
C GLU A 120 -5.73 20.55 13.47
N PHE A 121 -6.25 19.38 13.89
CA PHE A 121 -5.54 18.11 13.75
C PHE A 121 -5.25 17.75 12.29
N ILE A 122 -6.23 17.90 11.39
CA ILE A 122 -6.07 17.66 9.94
C ILE A 122 -4.99 18.58 9.35
N GLU A 123 -5.00 19.87 9.72
CA GLU A 123 -4.00 20.84 9.29
C GLU A 123 -2.58 20.45 9.76
N LEU A 124 -2.45 19.92 10.98
CA LEU A 124 -1.16 19.49 11.54
C LEU A 124 -0.60 18.23 10.90
N ILE A 125 -1.42 17.18 10.70
CA ILE A 125 -0.93 15.93 10.11
C ILE A 125 -0.86 16.01 8.57
N GLY A 126 -1.66 16.88 7.96
CA GLY A 126 -1.75 17.11 6.52
C GLY A 126 -2.40 15.95 5.75
N LYS A 127 -3.29 16.28 4.81
CA LYS A 127 -3.93 15.30 3.92
C LYS A 127 -2.90 14.57 3.07
N PRO A 128 -3.01 13.24 2.85
CA PRO A 128 -2.01 12.42 2.18
C PRO A 128 -1.95 12.62 0.64
N LEU A 129 -2.00 13.87 0.16
CA LEU A 129 -1.94 14.20 -1.27
C LEU A 129 -0.53 14.02 -1.83
N ASN A 130 0.47 14.52 -1.09
CA ASN A 130 1.88 14.41 -1.46
C ASN A 130 2.78 14.52 -0.21
N VAL A 131 4.01 14.01 -0.36
CA VAL A 131 5.03 14.04 0.70
C VAL A 131 5.56 15.45 0.94
N ARG A 132 5.39 16.44 0.07
CA ARG A 132 5.92 17.79 0.33
C ARG A 132 5.06 18.57 1.34
N GLU A 133 3.76 18.32 1.34
CA GLU A 133 2.77 19.09 2.10
C GLU A 133 2.22 18.33 3.32
N SER A 134 2.24 16.99 3.30
CA SER A 134 1.69 16.18 4.39
C SER A 134 2.77 15.68 5.36
N PHE A 135 2.69 16.08 6.62
CA PHE A 135 3.54 15.49 7.66
C PHE A 135 3.33 13.97 7.76
N LEU A 136 2.08 13.49 7.68
CA LEU A 136 1.74 12.08 7.72
C LEU A 136 2.42 11.30 6.60
N ALA A 137 2.35 11.81 5.36
CA ALA A 137 3.02 11.17 4.23
C ALA A 137 4.55 11.19 4.39
N LYS A 138 5.14 12.32 4.82
CA LYS A 138 6.60 12.42 5.12
C LYS A 138 7.03 11.42 6.17
N ALA A 139 6.33 11.37 7.30
CA ALA A 139 6.66 10.49 8.41
C ALA A 139 6.51 9.02 8.01
N PHE A 140 5.44 8.67 7.29
CA PHE A 140 5.23 7.34 6.76
C PHE A 140 6.40 6.90 5.87
N ASP A 141 6.75 7.73 4.89
CA ASP A 141 7.80 7.40 3.93
C ASP A 141 9.18 7.37 4.59
N ALA A 142 9.45 8.25 5.53
CA ALA A 142 10.68 8.19 6.31
C ALA A 142 10.80 6.88 7.09
N ILE A 143 9.73 6.42 7.74
CA ILE A 143 9.70 5.13 8.45
C ILE A 143 9.83 3.94 7.47
N TYR A 144 9.22 4.04 6.28
CA TYR A 144 9.25 2.97 5.30
C TYR A 144 10.61 2.84 4.61
N TYR A 145 11.10 3.93 4.03
CA TYR A 145 12.34 3.97 3.25
C TYR A 145 13.59 4.07 4.13
N GLY A 146 13.49 4.61 5.34
CA GLY A 146 14.65 4.95 6.15
C GLY A 146 15.31 6.25 5.66
N LYS A 147 16.33 6.72 6.38
CA LYS A 147 16.91 8.06 6.18
C LYS A 147 17.50 8.25 4.79
N GLU A 148 18.38 7.34 4.38
CA GLU A 148 19.18 7.51 3.16
C GLU A 148 18.31 7.46 1.89
N LEU A 149 17.39 6.50 1.81
CA LEU A 149 16.47 6.41 0.69
C LEU A 149 15.47 7.58 0.69
N PHE A 150 14.95 8.00 1.84
CA PHE A 150 14.05 9.16 1.91
C PHE A 150 14.71 10.42 1.34
N LYS A 151 15.97 10.69 1.72
CA LYS A 151 16.76 11.79 1.16
C LYS A 151 16.93 11.67 -0.35
N LYS A 152 17.27 10.47 -0.84
CA LYS A 152 17.43 10.21 -2.28
C LYS A 152 16.14 10.46 -3.07
N ILE A 153 14.98 10.10 -2.50
CA ILE A 153 13.67 10.24 -3.15
C ILE A 153 13.19 11.69 -3.16
N TYR A 154 13.30 12.39 -2.03
CA TYR A 154 12.64 13.68 -1.82
C TYR A 154 13.58 14.88 -1.79
N ASN A 155 14.89 14.65 -1.76
CA ASN A 155 15.92 15.67 -1.57
C ASN A 155 15.65 16.56 -0.33
N MET A 156 15.24 15.94 0.77
CA MET A 156 14.96 16.58 2.05
C MET A 156 15.29 15.65 3.22
N GLU A 157 15.53 16.25 4.40
CA GLU A 157 15.66 15.50 5.64
C GLU A 157 14.32 14.88 6.06
N PRO A 158 14.31 13.65 6.60
CA PRO A 158 13.12 13.06 7.17
C PRO A 158 12.61 13.90 8.35
N PRO A 159 11.27 14.03 8.53
CA PRO A 159 10.70 14.79 9.64
C PRO A 159 10.82 14.07 11.00
N VAL A 160 11.39 12.86 11.00
CA VAL A 160 11.48 11.97 12.15
C VAL A 160 12.87 11.37 12.24
N ASN A 161 13.33 11.13 13.46
CA ASN A 161 14.59 10.44 13.69
C ASN A 161 14.44 8.95 13.34
N VAL A 162 14.81 8.60 12.12
CA VAL A 162 14.85 7.24 11.59
C VAL A 162 16.26 6.97 11.05
N LYS A 163 16.77 5.75 11.24
CA LYS A 163 18.03 5.30 10.62
C LYS A 163 17.72 4.35 9.47
N SER A 164 17.27 3.14 9.79
CA SER A 164 16.87 2.10 8.83
C SER A 164 15.38 2.15 8.51
N GLY A 165 15.02 1.64 7.33
CA GLY A 165 13.64 1.61 6.83
C GLY A 165 12.99 0.23 6.95
N ASN A 166 11.68 0.18 7.11
CA ASN A 166 10.92 -1.09 7.03
C ASN A 166 11.06 -1.81 5.67
N ILE A 167 11.47 -1.10 4.61
CA ILE A 167 11.77 -1.69 3.30
C ILE A 167 12.85 -2.79 3.39
N GLU A 168 13.77 -2.69 4.35
CA GLU A 168 14.82 -3.69 4.60
C GLU A 168 14.22 -5.04 5.06
N LEU A 169 13.09 -5.01 5.76
CA LEU A 169 12.41 -6.19 6.29
C LEU A 169 11.62 -6.96 5.23
N GLU A 170 11.46 -6.39 4.03
CA GLU A 170 10.74 -7.07 2.95
C GLU A 170 11.52 -8.25 2.40
N LYS A 171 10.80 -9.35 2.16
CA LYS A 171 11.37 -10.59 1.62
C LYS A 171 10.98 -10.73 0.15
N LEU A 172 11.96 -11.09 -0.68
CA LEU A 172 11.69 -11.52 -2.05
C LEU A 172 11.19 -12.97 -2.02
N TYR A 173 10.04 -13.22 -2.63
CA TYR A 173 9.50 -14.57 -2.75
C TYR A 173 10.14 -15.37 -3.89
N VAL A 174 10.60 -14.68 -4.94
CA VAL A 174 11.30 -15.29 -6.05
C VAL A 174 12.77 -15.54 -5.69
N SER A 175 13.29 -16.72 -6.02
CA SER A 175 14.70 -17.04 -5.84
C SER A 175 15.54 -16.62 -7.06
N LYS A 176 16.83 -16.35 -6.83
CA LYS A 176 17.80 -16.11 -7.92
C LYS A 176 17.85 -17.29 -8.90
N SER A 177 17.78 -18.53 -8.41
CA SER A 177 17.79 -19.74 -9.25
C SER A 177 16.56 -19.84 -10.16
N THR A 178 15.39 -19.41 -9.68
CA THR A 178 14.18 -19.32 -10.51
C THR A 178 14.36 -18.30 -11.62
N LEU A 179 14.83 -17.08 -11.30
CA LEU A 179 15.06 -16.04 -12.32
C LEU A 179 16.11 -16.45 -13.34
N TYR A 180 17.20 -17.07 -12.89
CA TYR A 180 18.23 -17.64 -13.77
C TYR A 180 17.62 -18.66 -14.74
N THR A 181 16.87 -19.65 -14.23
CA THR A 181 16.27 -20.69 -15.07
C THR A 181 15.26 -20.11 -16.06
N LEU A 182 14.47 -19.10 -15.66
CA LEU A 182 13.54 -18.43 -16.57
C LEU A 182 14.30 -17.64 -17.65
N LYS A 183 15.35 -16.91 -17.29
CA LYS A 183 16.20 -16.19 -18.25
C LYS A 183 16.82 -17.15 -19.27
N GLU A 184 17.35 -18.29 -18.84
CA GLU A 184 17.89 -19.32 -19.75
C GLU A 184 16.82 -19.94 -20.66
N LEU A 185 15.60 -20.18 -20.13
CA LEU A 185 14.53 -20.79 -20.91
C LEU A 185 14.02 -19.88 -22.02
N PHE A 186 14.00 -18.57 -21.81
CA PHE A 186 13.35 -17.66 -22.75
C PHE A 186 14.25 -16.59 -23.37
N ASP A 187 15.51 -16.53 -22.96
CA ASP A 187 16.50 -15.56 -23.41
C ASP A 187 15.99 -14.10 -23.38
N TYR A 188 15.26 -13.76 -22.31
CA TYR A 188 14.74 -12.41 -22.10
C TYR A 188 14.93 -11.92 -20.67
N LYS A 189 14.99 -10.58 -20.54
CA LYS A 189 14.78 -9.90 -19.27
C LYS A 189 13.28 -9.76 -19.00
N MET A 190 12.87 -10.02 -17.76
CA MET A 190 11.48 -9.91 -17.33
C MET A 190 11.09 -8.45 -17.12
N TYR A 191 9.81 -8.13 -17.32
CA TYR A 191 9.26 -6.81 -17.02
C TYR A 191 8.54 -6.80 -15.68
N LEU A 192 8.50 -5.63 -15.05
CA LEU A 192 7.75 -5.37 -13.83
C LEU A 192 6.55 -4.47 -14.15
N LEU A 193 5.38 -4.82 -13.63
CA LEU A 193 4.17 -3.99 -13.66
C LEU A 193 3.61 -3.95 -12.24
N THR A 194 3.93 -2.87 -11.53
CA THR A 194 3.78 -2.82 -10.07
C THR A 194 3.15 -1.51 -9.59
N GLY A 195 2.44 -1.62 -8.47
CA GLY A 195 1.92 -0.47 -7.72
C GLY A 195 3.00 0.35 -7.02
N ARG A 196 4.24 -0.15 -6.95
CA ARG A 196 5.37 0.47 -6.23
C ARG A 196 6.13 1.47 -7.09
N SER A 197 6.82 2.40 -6.46
CA SER A 197 7.83 3.24 -7.09
C SER A 197 9.05 2.45 -7.59
N ARG A 198 9.69 2.96 -8.64
CA ARG A 198 10.92 2.42 -9.24
C ARG A 198 12.02 2.30 -8.20
N ILE A 199 12.25 3.37 -7.43
CA ILE A 199 13.28 3.42 -6.40
C ILE A 199 13.07 2.38 -5.29
N SER A 200 11.82 2.12 -4.89
CA SER A 200 11.51 1.03 -3.94
C SER A 200 11.90 -0.33 -4.50
N VAL A 201 11.63 -0.56 -5.79
CA VAL A 201 11.89 -1.83 -6.44
C VAL A 201 13.39 -2.02 -6.66
N GLU A 202 14.07 -1.05 -7.27
CA GLU A 202 15.53 -1.07 -7.50
C GLU A 202 16.30 -1.36 -6.22
N TYR A 203 15.91 -0.72 -5.10
CA TYR A 203 16.51 -1.01 -3.81
C TYR A 203 16.35 -2.47 -3.38
N LYS A 204 15.18 -3.07 -3.61
CA LYS A 204 14.89 -4.46 -3.21
C LYS A 204 15.51 -5.50 -4.14
N ILE A 205 15.63 -5.21 -5.43
CA ILE A 205 16.10 -6.17 -6.43
C ILE A 205 17.54 -5.90 -6.87
N LYS A 206 18.30 -5.07 -6.15
CA LYS A 206 19.67 -4.68 -6.52
C LYS A 206 20.55 -5.86 -6.96
N ASP A 207 20.49 -6.99 -6.23
CA ASP A 207 21.29 -8.20 -6.54
C ASP A 207 20.68 -9.10 -7.64
N LEU A 208 19.51 -8.72 -8.16
CA LEU A 208 18.71 -9.43 -9.17
C LEU A 208 18.36 -8.53 -10.37
N GLU A 209 18.88 -7.30 -10.43
CA GLU A 209 18.52 -6.31 -11.45
C GLU A 209 18.82 -6.80 -12.87
N GLU A 210 19.85 -7.63 -13.02
CA GLU A 210 20.26 -8.26 -14.29
C GLU A 210 19.17 -9.13 -14.95
N TYR A 211 18.17 -9.58 -14.18
CA TYR A 211 17.06 -10.42 -14.66
C TYR A 211 15.85 -9.60 -15.13
N PHE A 212 15.83 -8.29 -14.85
CA PHE A 212 14.69 -7.43 -15.15
C PHE A 212 15.06 -6.29 -16.09
N ASP A 213 14.16 -5.94 -17.01
CA ASP A 213 14.23 -4.69 -17.75
C ASP A 213 13.52 -3.59 -16.95
N VAL A 214 14.22 -3.13 -15.90
CA VAL A 214 13.71 -2.10 -14.99
C VAL A 214 13.45 -0.80 -15.76
N LYS A 215 14.25 -0.46 -16.77
CA LYS A 215 14.09 0.76 -17.56
C LYS A 215 12.72 0.81 -18.22
N ASN A 216 12.33 -0.27 -18.92
CA ASN A 216 11.09 -0.34 -19.69
C ASN A 216 9.88 -0.85 -18.88
N SER A 217 10.04 -1.10 -17.58
CA SER A 217 8.98 -1.55 -16.67
C SER A 217 8.00 -0.43 -16.28
N PHE A 218 6.80 -0.80 -15.82
CA PHE A 218 5.75 0.13 -15.36
C PHE A 218 5.68 0.22 -13.83
N PHE A 219 5.91 1.42 -13.30
CA PHE A 219 5.82 1.77 -11.88
C PHE A 219 4.67 2.76 -11.66
N ILE A 220 3.52 2.24 -11.23
CA ILE A 220 2.26 3.00 -11.19
C ILE A 220 2.37 4.19 -10.23
N GLU A 221 3.07 4.03 -9.11
CA GLU A 221 3.27 5.11 -8.14
C GLU A 221 4.00 6.31 -8.76
N ASP A 222 5.00 6.07 -9.60
CA ASP A 222 5.78 7.13 -10.24
C ASP A 222 4.96 7.85 -11.30
N ILE A 223 4.22 7.09 -12.13
CA ILE A 223 3.27 7.65 -13.11
C ILE A 223 2.22 8.53 -12.41
N VAL A 224 1.76 8.13 -11.23
CA VAL A 224 0.82 8.93 -10.44
C VAL A 224 1.49 10.20 -9.90
N ARG A 225 2.74 10.11 -9.43
CA ARG A 225 3.48 11.27 -8.92
C ARG A 225 3.81 12.28 -10.00
N GLU A 226 4.08 11.83 -11.22
CA GLU A 226 4.47 12.66 -12.36
C GLU A 226 3.28 13.41 -13.00
N GLY A 227 2.05 13.18 -12.55
CA GLY A 227 0.91 14.01 -12.94
C GLY A 227 0.34 13.74 -14.34
N TYR A 228 0.57 12.56 -14.90
CA TYR A 228 0.03 12.20 -16.22
C TYR A 228 -1.50 12.33 -16.27
N THR A 229 -2.03 13.02 -17.27
CA THR A 229 -3.47 13.30 -17.43
C THR A 229 -4.34 12.03 -17.58
N ASN A 230 -3.77 10.94 -18.11
CA ASN A 230 -4.46 9.67 -18.34
C ASN A 230 -4.16 8.60 -17.27
N MET A 231 -3.99 8.96 -15.99
CA MET A 231 -3.61 7.99 -14.94
C MET A 231 -4.49 6.73 -14.89
N HIS A 232 -5.79 6.88 -15.14
CA HIS A 232 -6.73 5.75 -15.14
C HIS A 232 -6.41 4.71 -16.21
N GLU A 233 -5.79 5.11 -17.31
CA GLU A 233 -5.36 4.22 -18.38
C GLU A 233 -4.15 3.37 -17.96
N PHE A 234 -3.33 3.85 -17.02
CA PHE A 234 -2.10 3.18 -16.60
C PHE A 234 -2.22 2.45 -15.24
N LYS A 235 -3.28 2.71 -14.47
CA LYS A 235 -3.53 2.00 -13.21
C LYS A 235 -4.15 0.63 -13.45
N LYS A 236 -3.76 -0.37 -12.64
CA LYS A 236 -4.51 -1.63 -12.54
C LYS A 236 -5.96 -1.31 -12.16
N PRO A 237 -6.97 -1.99 -12.73
CA PRO A 237 -6.90 -3.13 -13.64
C PRO A 237 -7.02 -2.76 -15.13
N SER A 238 -6.48 -1.61 -15.57
CA SER A 238 -6.40 -1.28 -17.00
C SER A 238 -5.42 -2.21 -17.72
N PRO A 239 -5.73 -2.70 -18.94
CA PRO A 239 -4.84 -3.59 -19.70
C PRO A 239 -3.70 -2.85 -20.41
N THR A 240 -3.80 -1.53 -20.60
CA THR A 240 -2.83 -0.74 -21.38
C THR A 240 -1.37 -0.96 -20.99
N PRO A 241 -0.96 -0.90 -19.70
CA PRO A 241 0.45 -1.11 -19.33
C PRO A 241 0.95 -2.49 -19.73
N LEU A 242 0.14 -3.55 -19.56
CA LEU A 242 0.53 -4.91 -19.96
C LEU A 242 0.64 -5.04 -21.48
N LEU A 243 -0.29 -4.46 -22.23
CA LEU A 243 -0.25 -4.49 -23.70
C LEU A 243 0.98 -3.76 -24.26
N LYS A 244 1.37 -2.63 -23.65
CA LYS A 244 2.60 -1.91 -24.00
C LYS A 244 3.85 -2.75 -23.74
N LEU A 245 3.92 -3.44 -22.60
CA LEU A 245 5.05 -4.34 -22.28
C LEU A 245 5.09 -5.56 -23.20
N ALA A 246 3.94 -6.18 -23.47
CA ALA A 246 3.84 -7.37 -24.29
C ALA A 246 4.22 -7.10 -25.75
N CYS A 247 3.85 -5.92 -26.29
CA CYS A 247 4.16 -5.51 -27.66
C CYS A 247 3.83 -6.59 -28.71
N GLY A 248 2.67 -7.25 -28.55
CA GLY A 248 2.19 -8.32 -29.45
C GLY A 248 2.83 -9.70 -29.24
N LYS A 249 3.83 -9.83 -28.37
CA LYS A 249 4.51 -11.10 -28.09
C LYS A 249 3.71 -11.99 -27.13
N PRO A 250 3.80 -13.33 -27.25
CA PRO A 250 3.32 -14.24 -26.22
C PRO A 250 3.86 -13.87 -24.84
N THR A 251 2.95 -13.55 -23.91
CA THR A 251 3.30 -13.00 -22.60
C THR A 251 2.54 -13.70 -21.51
N LEU A 252 3.26 -14.23 -20.52
CA LEU A 252 2.69 -14.72 -19.28
C LEU A 252 2.75 -13.61 -18.21
N TYR A 253 1.60 -13.09 -17.81
CA TYR A 253 1.50 -12.16 -16.69
C TYR A 253 1.37 -12.94 -15.38
N VAL A 254 2.26 -12.67 -14.43
CA VAL A 254 2.31 -13.36 -13.13
C VAL A 254 1.88 -12.38 -12.04
N GLY A 255 0.82 -12.72 -11.29
CA GLY A 255 0.26 -11.85 -10.25
C GLY A 255 -0.39 -12.62 -9.10
N ASP A 256 -0.67 -11.94 -7.98
CA ASP A 256 -1.20 -12.55 -6.76
C ASP A 256 -2.49 -11.89 -6.24
N ALA A 257 -2.98 -10.87 -6.97
CA ALA A 257 -4.18 -10.13 -6.65
C ALA A 257 -5.31 -10.35 -7.67
N ALA A 258 -6.55 -10.07 -7.27
CA ALA A 258 -7.71 -10.12 -8.18
C ALA A 258 -7.60 -9.09 -9.32
N GLU A 259 -7.03 -7.91 -9.04
CA GLU A 259 -6.79 -6.87 -10.04
C GLU A 259 -5.81 -7.32 -11.14
N ASP A 260 -4.87 -8.22 -10.82
CA ASP A 260 -3.90 -8.76 -11.76
C ASP A 260 -4.57 -9.67 -12.78
N LEU A 261 -5.43 -10.57 -12.32
CA LEU A 261 -6.22 -11.43 -13.21
C LEU A 261 -7.15 -10.60 -14.10
N LEU A 262 -7.82 -9.61 -13.53
CA LEU A 262 -8.72 -8.75 -14.30
C LEU A 262 -7.97 -7.96 -15.38
N LEU A 263 -6.78 -7.44 -15.04
CA LEU A 263 -5.89 -6.79 -15.99
C LEU A 263 -5.48 -7.75 -17.12
N ALA A 264 -5.05 -8.98 -16.81
CA ALA A 264 -4.65 -9.96 -17.80
C ALA A 264 -5.82 -10.38 -18.72
N LYS A 265 -7.02 -10.58 -18.16
CA LYS A 265 -8.23 -10.88 -18.94
C LYS A 265 -8.57 -9.78 -19.94
N ARG A 266 -8.60 -8.53 -19.47
CA ARG A 266 -8.84 -7.35 -20.34
C ARG A 266 -7.77 -7.18 -21.40
N ALA A 267 -6.53 -7.56 -21.10
CA ALA A 267 -5.46 -7.55 -22.09
C ALA A 267 -5.66 -8.68 -23.11
N LYS A 268 -6.11 -9.87 -22.66
CA LYS A 268 -6.40 -11.01 -23.53
C LYS A 268 -7.53 -10.76 -24.51
N GLU A 269 -8.56 -10.03 -24.10
CA GLU A 269 -9.63 -9.55 -24.99
C GLU A 269 -9.09 -8.74 -26.19
N LYS A 270 -7.97 -8.03 -26.00
CA LYS A 270 -7.30 -7.23 -27.03
C LYS A 270 -6.16 -7.96 -27.75
N SER A 271 -5.56 -8.97 -27.10
CA SER A 271 -4.47 -9.77 -27.66
C SER A 271 -4.53 -11.19 -27.10
N GLN A 272 -4.89 -12.17 -27.94
CA GLN A 272 -5.03 -13.58 -27.53
C GLN A 272 -3.72 -14.22 -27.04
N ASN A 273 -2.59 -13.55 -27.22
CA ASN A 273 -1.25 -13.99 -26.81
C ASN A 273 -0.92 -13.69 -25.33
N ILE A 274 -1.88 -13.18 -24.56
CA ILE A 274 -1.73 -12.91 -23.12
C ILE A 274 -2.28 -14.09 -22.30
N PHE A 275 -1.46 -14.57 -21.37
CA PHE A 275 -1.80 -15.63 -20.43
C PHE A 275 -1.62 -15.15 -18.99
N PHE A 276 -2.33 -15.77 -18.03
CA PHE A 276 -2.21 -15.43 -16.62
C PHE A 276 -1.72 -16.60 -15.76
N ALA A 277 -0.79 -16.30 -14.85
CA ALA A 277 -0.38 -17.18 -13.76
C ALA A 277 -0.66 -16.52 -12.40
N GLY A 278 -1.61 -17.08 -11.67
CA GLY A 278 -1.98 -16.67 -10.32
C GLY A 278 -1.10 -17.34 -9.26
N ILE A 279 -0.42 -16.54 -8.42
CA ILE A 279 0.34 -17.04 -7.27
C ILE A 279 -0.49 -16.95 -5.99
N ILE A 280 -0.70 -18.08 -5.31
CA ILE A 280 -1.57 -18.20 -4.14
C ILE A 280 -0.76 -18.69 -2.94
N SER A 281 -0.47 -17.78 -2.02
CA SER A 281 -0.03 -18.16 -0.67
C SER A 281 -1.17 -18.82 0.12
N SER A 282 -0.85 -19.73 1.03
CA SER A 282 -1.78 -20.58 1.81
C SER A 282 -2.97 -19.88 2.49
N ASN A 283 -2.93 -18.57 2.72
CA ASN A 283 -3.97 -17.82 3.45
C ASN A 283 -4.98 -17.06 2.57
N LYS A 284 -5.02 -17.26 1.25
CA LYS A 284 -5.89 -16.49 0.32
C LYS A 284 -7.04 -17.31 -0.29
N GLY A 285 -7.92 -17.88 0.54
CA GLY A 285 -9.04 -18.72 0.07
C GLY A 285 -9.98 -18.03 -0.94
N ILE A 286 -10.33 -16.75 -0.71
CA ILE A 286 -11.22 -15.98 -1.59
C ILE A 286 -10.55 -15.73 -2.95
N VAL A 287 -9.28 -15.32 -2.97
CA VAL A 287 -8.54 -15.07 -4.22
C VAL A 287 -8.36 -16.37 -5.00
N LYS A 288 -8.11 -17.49 -4.31
CA LYS A 288 -8.06 -18.82 -4.94
C LYS A 288 -9.37 -19.17 -5.64
N LYS A 289 -10.48 -19.02 -4.93
CA LYS A 289 -11.81 -19.25 -5.48
C LYS A 289 -12.05 -18.36 -6.70
N TYR A 290 -11.73 -17.08 -6.59
CA TYR A 290 -11.85 -16.13 -7.70
C TYR A 290 -11.00 -16.52 -8.92
N PHE A 291 -9.75 -16.95 -8.74
CA PHE A 291 -8.88 -17.41 -9.83
C PHE A 291 -9.44 -18.64 -10.55
N ILE A 292 -9.98 -19.60 -9.78
CA ILE A 292 -10.62 -20.82 -10.33
C ILE A 292 -11.90 -20.47 -11.09
N GLU A 293 -12.83 -19.74 -10.47
CA GLU A 293 -14.10 -19.33 -11.10
C GLU A 293 -13.89 -18.47 -12.33
N SER A 294 -12.76 -17.75 -12.36
CA SER A 294 -12.35 -16.93 -13.50
C SER A 294 -11.59 -17.69 -14.58
N ASN A 295 -11.37 -19.01 -14.46
CA ASN A 295 -10.60 -19.82 -15.42
C ASN A 295 -9.18 -19.26 -15.68
N ALA A 296 -8.45 -18.90 -14.62
CA ALA A 296 -7.02 -18.57 -14.73
C ALA A 296 -6.24 -19.75 -15.35
N GLU A 297 -5.36 -19.47 -16.33
CA GLU A 297 -4.65 -20.54 -17.07
C GLU A 297 -3.68 -21.33 -16.19
N LEU A 298 -3.04 -20.66 -15.24
CA LEU A 298 -2.13 -21.29 -14.29
C LEU A 298 -2.36 -20.76 -12.88
N ILE A 299 -2.40 -21.68 -11.91
CA ILE A 299 -2.49 -21.34 -10.49
C ILE A 299 -1.39 -22.09 -9.74
N LEU A 300 -0.49 -21.36 -9.09
CA LEU A 300 0.67 -21.90 -8.38
C LEU A 300 0.65 -21.48 -6.91
N SER A 301 1.18 -22.32 -6.04
CA SER A 301 1.38 -21.95 -4.63
C SER A 301 2.57 -21.02 -4.42
N ASN A 302 3.53 -21.01 -5.37
CA ASN A 302 4.74 -20.20 -5.32
C ASN A 302 5.24 -19.89 -6.75
N VAL A 303 5.72 -18.66 -6.96
CA VAL A 303 6.38 -18.23 -8.20
C VAL A 303 7.57 -19.11 -8.58
N ASN A 304 8.28 -19.68 -7.60
CA ASN A 304 9.43 -20.55 -7.85
C ASN A 304 9.07 -21.88 -8.53
N MET A 305 7.78 -22.20 -8.70
CA MET A 305 7.33 -23.37 -9.45
C MET A 305 7.29 -23.14 -10.98
N LEU A 306 7.33 -21.88 -11.44
CA LEU A 306 7.26 -21.55 -12.87
C LEU A 306 8.29 -22.31 -13.73
N PRO A 307 9.57 -22.44 -13.34
CA PRO A 307 10.54 -23.20 -14.14
C PRO A 307 10.13 -24.66 -14.35
N LYS A 308 9.56 -25.32 -13.34
CA LYS A 308 9.10 -26.70 -13.45
C LYS A 308 7.93 -26.82 -14.41
N VAL A 309 6.99 -25.88 -14.36
CA VAL A 309 5.85 -25.83 -15.28
C VAL A 309 6.34 -25.71 -16.73
N PHE A 310 7.24 -24.77 -17.02
CA PHE A 310 7.73 -24.58 -18.38
C PHE A 310 8.59 -25.73 -18.90
N LYS A 311 9.39 -26.37 -18.04
CA LYS A 311 10.13 -27.59 -18.41
C LYS A 311 9.18 -28.72 -18.80
N ASN A 312 8.07 -28.88 -18.09
CA ASN A 312 7.08 -29.91 -18.40
C ASN A 312 6.25 -29.63 -19.66
N ILE A 313 6.07 -28.36 -20.05
CA ILE A 313 5.32 -27.99 -21.27
C ILE A 313 6.20 -28.10 -22.52
N ARG A 314 7.52 -27.96 -22.38
CA ARG A 314 8.48 -28.04 -23.49
C ARG A 314 9.05 -29.45 -23.74
N GLY A 315 8.90 -30.36 -22.78
CA GLY A 315 9.22 -31.78 -22.93
C GLY A 315 8.04 -32.52 -23.52
#